data_AF-A0A353RQ10-F1
#
_entry.id   AF-A0A353RQ10-F1
#
_cell.length_a   1.000
_cell.length_b   1.000
_cell.length_c   1.000
_cell.angle_alpha   90.00
_cell.angle_beta   90.00
_cell.angle_gamma   90.00
#
_symmetry.space_group_name_H-M   'P 1'
#
loop_
_entity.id
_entity.type
_entity.pdbx_description
1 polymer ?
#
loop_
_entity_poly.entity_id
_entity_poly.type
_entity_poly.pdbx_seq_one_letter_code
_entity_poly.pdbx_strand_id
1 'polypeptide(L)'
;MGLAKALLTDQAKKDLISSSQQILSLIMAVIAGWKNKNSPQELDDALNLLEQELANLKTEYPLPNEFILPGETPASAALDLARTVVRRAEREAVWLAQNGGNVSDTILTYLNRLSSVCFSLEIAELSKA
;
A
#
# COMPACT_ATOMS: atom_id res chain seq x y z
N MET A 1 7.12 2.11 5.02
CA MET A 1 7.20 0.88 4.19
C MET A 1 8.59 0.22 4.22
N GLY A 2 9.69 0.95 4.01
CA GLY A 2 11.04 0.33 4.04
C GLY A 2 11.38 -0.39 5.35
N LEU A 3 11.00 0.19 6.49
CA LEU A 3 11.14 -0.44 7.81
C LEU A 3 10.37 -1.77 7.91
N ALA A 4 9.09 -1.78 7.52
CA ALA A 4 8.28 -3.00 7.49
C ALA A 4 8.93 -4.09 6.63
N LYS A 5 9.41 -3.74 5.44
CA LYS A 5 10.13 -4.68 4.56
C LYS A 5 11.35 -5.32 5.23
N ALA A 6 12.13 -4.53 5.96
CA ALA A 6 13.32 -5.03 6.64
C ALA A 6 12.99 -5.99 7.79
N LEU A 7 11.82 -5.83 8.42
CA LEU A 7 11.36 -6.64 9.54
C LEU A 7 10.59 -7.89 9.12
N LEU A 8 10.00 -7.90 7.93
CA LEU A 8 9.37 -9.10 7.38
C LEU A 8 10.40 -10.22 7.20
N THR A 9 9.95 -11.46 7.33
CA THR A 9 10.76 -12.66 7.05
C THR A 9 10.43 -13.26 5.69
N ASP A 10 9.15 -13.19 5.31
CA ASP A 10 8.57 -13.74 4.09
C ASP A 10 9.02 -12.99 2.83
N GLN A 11 9.60 -13.70 1.86
CA GLN A 11 10.13 -13.09 0.65
C GLN A 11 9.02 -12.54 -0.27
N ALA A 12 7.89 -13.24 -0.40
CA ALA A 12 6.79 -12.78 -1.26
C ALA A 12 6.21 -11.47 -0.73
N LYS A 13 6.04 -11.35 0.60
CA LYS A 13 5.59 -10.10 1.23
C LYS A 13 6.60 -8.96 1.04
N LYS A 14 7.91 -9.24 1.08
CA LYS A 14 8.96 -8.25 0.80
C LYS A 14 8.95 -7.77 -0.64
N ASP A 15 8.71 -8.68 -1.58
CA ASP A 15 8.64 -8.37 -3.00
C ASP A 15 7.41 -7.51 -3.29
N LEU A 16 6.25 -7.84 -2.70
CA LEU A 16 5.05 -7.00 -2.75
C LEU A 16 5.33 -5.57 -2.25
N ILE A 17 5.94 -5.41 -1.08
CA ILE A 17 6.31 -4.07 -0.58
C ILE A 17 7.30 -3.38 -1.53
N SER A 18 8.27 -4.11 -2.10
CA SER A 18 9.25 -3.52 -3.02
C SER A 18 8.59 -3.01 -4.30
N SER A 19 7.67 -3.77 -4.88
CA SER A 19 6.86 -3.34 -6.03
C SER A 19 6.02 -2.12 -5.67
N SER A 20 5.36 -2.09 -4.50
CA SER A 20 4.63 -0.90 -4.04
C SER A 20 5.53 0.32 -3.85
N GLN A 21 6.77 0.15 -3.38
CA GLN A 21 7.74 1.25 -3.25
C GLN A 21 8.13 1.86 -4.60
N GLN A 22 8.26 1.03 -5.64
CA GLN A 22 8.53 1.50 -7.01
C GLN A 22 7.36 2.33 -7.55
N ILE A 23 6.13 1.82 -7.40
CA ILE A 23 4.93 2.53 -7.83
C ILE A 23 4.71 3.83 -7.05
N LEU A 24 4.96 3.85 -5.73
CA LEU A 24 4.93 5.08 -4.95
C LEU A 24 5.93 6.12 -5.48
N SER A 25 7.10 5.69 -5.96
CA SER A 25 8.09 6.59 -6.56
C SER A 25 7.58 7.20 -7.86
N LEU A 26 6.89 6.41 -8.68
CA LEU A 26 6.19 6.89 -9.88
C LEU A 26 5.06 7.86 -9.53
N ILE A 27 4.21 7.55 -8.54
CA ILE A 27 3.13 8.43 -8.09
C ILE A 27 3.70 9.78 -7.63
N MET A 28 4.77 9.78 -6.82
CA MET A 28 5.43 11.02 -6.38
C MET A 28 5.96 11.84 -7.56
N ALA A 29 6.56 11.17 -8.56
CA ALA A 29 7.00 11.82 -9.80
C ALA A 29 5.86 12.47 -10.58
N VAL A 30 4.73 11.77 -10.74
CA VAL A 30 3.55 12.28 -11.45
C VAL A 30 2.95 13.50 -10.74
N ILE A 31 2.80 13.42 -9.41
CA ILE A 31 2.30 14.53 -8.59
C ILE A 31 3.23 15.74 -8.65
N ALA A 32 4.56 15.52 -8.70
CA ALA A 32 5.56 16.56 -8.85
C ALA A 32 5.60 17.18 -10.27
N GLY A 33 4.79 16.70 -11.22
CA GLY A 33 4.70 17.24 -12.58
C GLY A 33 5.69 16.65 -13.59
N TRP A 34 6.28 15.48 -13.31
CA TRP A 34 7.16 14.80 -14.27
C TRP A 34 6.33 14.22 -15.43
N LYS A 35 6.49 14.80 -16.63
CA LYS A 35 5.69 14.49 -17.83
C LYS A 35 6.16 13.30 -18.68
N ASN A 36 7.22 12.57 -18.30
CA ASN A 36 7.96 11.73 -19.25
C ASN A 36 8.20 10.28 -18.76
N LYS A 37 7.12 9.49 -18.65
CA LYS A 37 7.01 8.05 -18.96
C LYS A 37 5.64 7.50 -18.52
N ASN A 38 4.90 6.90 -19.47
CA ASN A 38 3.77 5.94 -19.33
C ASN A 38 2.82 6.10 -18.13
N SER A 39 2.42 7.32 -17.81
CA SER A 39 1.79 7.65 -16.52
C SER A 39 0.39 7.10 -16.23
N PRO A 40 -0.46 6.69 -17.21
CA PRO A 40 -1.74 6.02 -16.90
C PRO A 40 -1.65 4.49 -16.88
N GLN A 41 -1.19 3.87 -17.98
CA GLN A 41 -1.26 2.41 -18.14
C GLN A 41 -0.43 1.66 -17.09
N GLU A 42 0.77 2.15 -16.77
CA GLU A 42 1.62 1.52 -15.74
C GLU A 42 0.98 1.58 -14.35
N LEU A 43 0.26 2.67 -14.04
CA LEU A 43 -0.49 2.79 -12.79
C LEU A 43 -1.73 1.90 -12.77
N ASP A 44 -2.44 1.78 -13.90
CA ASP A 44 -3.61 0.91 -14.01
C ASP A 44 -3.21 -0.57 -13.90
N ASP A 45 -2.13 -0.98 -14.57
CA ASP A 45 -1.58 -2.33 -14.48
C ASP A 45 -1.11 -2.62 -13.03
N ALA A 46 -0.42 -1.67 -12.41
CA ALA A 46 0.00 -1.79 -11.02
C ALA A 46 -1.18 -1.87 -10.04
N LEU A 47 -2.26 -1.12 -10.29
CA LEU A 47 -3.47 -1.19 -9.50
C LEU A 47 -4.13 -2.57 -9.61
N ASN A 48 -4.27 -3.09 -10.83
CA ASN A 48 -4.83 -4.42 -11.06
C ASN A 48 -4.04 -5.51 -10.33
N LEU A 49 -2.70 -5.46 -10.41
CA LEU A 49 -1.83 -6.38 -9.67
C LEU A 49 -2.02 -6.24 -8.16
N LEU A 50 -2.09 -5.00 -7.64
CA LEU A 50 -2.29 -4.76 -6.22
C LEU A 50 -3.64 -5.28 -5.71
N GLU A 51 -4.70 -5.17 -6.52
CA GLU A 51 -6.02 -5.71 -6.17
C GLU A 51 -6.04 -7.24 -6.18
N GLN A 52 -5.32 -7.88 -7.11
CA GLN A 52 -5.13 -9.33 -7.11
C GLN A 52 -4.40 -9.80 -5.86
N GLU A 53 -3.29 -9.15 -5.50
CA GLU A 53 -2.54 -9.47 -4.29
C GLU A 53 -3.37 -9.25 -3.02
N LEU A 54 -4.16 -8.18 -2.98
CA LEU A 54 -5.09 -7.95 -1.86
C LEU A 54 -6.15 -9.06 -1.75
N ALA A 55 -6.69 -9.53 -2.88
CA ALA A 55 -7.65 -10.64 -2.89
C ALA A 55 -7.01 -11.95 -2.42
N ASN A 56 -5.78 -12.24 -2.85
CA ASN A 56 -5.02 -13.40 -2.41
C ASN A 56 -4.76 -13.36 -0.90
N LEU A 57 -4.26 -12.23 -0.38
CA LEU A 57 -4.01 -12.03 1.04
C LEU A 57 -5.28 -12.20 1.89
N LYS A 58 -6.42 -11.66 1.44
CA LYS A 58 -7.70 -11.82 2.15
C LYS A 58 -8.23 -13.25 2.15
N THR A 59 -7.90 -14.02 1.12
CA THR A 59 -8.28 -15.43 1.01
C THR A 59 -7.41 -16.30 1.91
N GLU A 60 -6.10 -16.05 1.94
CA GLU A 60 -5.14 -16.79 2.75
C GLU A 60 -5.22 -16.42 4.23
N TYR A 61 -5.42 -15.14 4.54
CA TYR A 61 -5.47 -14.59 5.89
C TYR A 61 -6.83 -13.89 6.10
N PRO A 62 -7.90 -14.67 6.35
CA PRO A 62 -9.22 -14.11 6.60
C PRO A 62 -9.21 -13.23 7.86
N LEU A 63 -10.07 -12.22 7.87
CA LEU A 63 -10.21 -11.33 9.03
C LEU A 63 -10.60 -12.14 10.27
N PRO A 64 -9.87 -11.99 11.39
CA PRO A 64 -10.27 -12.61 12.65
C PRO A 64 -11.60 -12.03 13.14
N ASN A 65 -12.36 -12.83 13.88
CA ASN A 65 -13.64 -12.43 14.47
C ASN A 65 -13.49 -11.47 15.65
N GLU A 66 -12.26 -11.11 16.02
CA GLU A 66 -11.93 -10.26 17.16
C GLU A 66 -11.11 -9.05 16.72
N PHE A 67 -11.10 -8.01 17.56
CA PHE A 67 -10.31 -6.81 17.30
C PHE A 67 -8.82 -7.14 17.32
N ILE A 68 -8.14 -6.78 16.25
CA ILE A 68 -6.71 -6.92 16.12
C ILE A 68 -6.04 -5.74 16.82
N LEU A 69 -5.14 -6.04 17.76
CA LEU A 69 -4.27 -5.05 18.36
C LEU A 69 -3.02 -4.88 17.47
N PRO A 70 -2.79 -3.69 16.88
CA PRO A 70 -1.60 -3.47 16.08
C PRO A 70 -0.35 -3.58 16.95
N GLY A 71 0.69 -4.24 16.41
CA GLY A 71 2.03 -4.22 16.99
C GLY A 71 2.41 -5.35 17.93
N GLU A 72 1.71 -6.49 17.92
CA GLU A 72 2.16 -7.69 18.66
C GLU A 72 3.51 -8.23 18.14
N THR A 73 3.87 -7.92 16.89
CA THR A 73 5.21 -8.18 16.34
C THR A 73 5.84 -6.88 15.82
N PRO A 74 7.18 -6.78 15.79
CA PRO A 74 7.85 -5.61 15.19
C PRO A 74 7.44 -5.37 13.73
N ALA A 75 7.23 -6.46 12.96
CA ALA A 75 6.80 -6.36 11.57
C ALA A 75 5.37 -5.83 11.45
N SER A 76 4.43 -6.31 12.26
CA SER A 76 3.05 -5.82 12.27
C SER A 76 2.96 -4.36 12.73
N ALA A 77 3.74 -3.96 13.75
CA ALA A 77 3.83 -2.56 14.18
C ALA A 77 4.32 -1.63 13.05
N ALA A 78 5.35 -2.05 12.31
CA ALA A 78 5.90 -1.27 11.21
C ALA A 78 4.95 -1.19 10.00
N LEU A 79 4.14 -2.23 9.77
CA LEU A 79 3.09 -2.24 8.75
C LEU A 79 1.95 -1.30 9.13
N ASP A 80 1.51 -1.29 10.39
CA ASP A 80 0.49 -0.35 10.88
C ASP A 80 0.96 1.11 10.75
N LEU A 81 2.21 1.39 11.11
CA LEU A 81 2.80 2.70 10.87
C LEU A 81 2.82 3.05 9.37
N ALA A 82 3.17 2.10 8.50
CA ALA A 82 3.13 2.33 7.06
C ALA A 82 1.71 2.62 6.58
N ARG A 83 0.72 1.87 7.06
CA ARG A 83 -0.70 2.04 6.74
C ARG A 83 -1.19 3.44 7.10
N THR A 84 -0.91 3.92 8.31
CA THR A 84 -1.31 5.27 8.74
C THR A 84 -0.68 6.37 7.90
N VAL A 85 0.59 6.21 7.51
CA VAL A 85 1.28 7.13 6.59
C VAL A 85 0.66 7.11 5.19
N VAL A 86 0.33 5.94 4.64
CA VAL A 86 -0.35 5.81 3.34
C VAL A 86 -1.73 6.46 3.40
N ARG A 87 -2.52 6.24 4.46
CA ARG A 87 -3.83 6.91 4.62
C ARG A 87 -3.71 8.43 4.76
N ARG A 88 -2.62 8.92 5.35
CA ARG A 88 -2.34 10.37 5.37
C ARG A 88 -2.05 10.87 3.96
N ALA A 89 -1.18 10.20 3.21
CA ALA A 89 -0.88 10.55 1.83
C ALA A 89 -2.13 10.51 0.93
N GLU A 90 -3.03 9.53 1.12
CA GLU A 90 -4.34 9.46 0.46
C GLU A 90 -5.16 10.74 0.69
N ARG A 91 -5.28 11.20 1.95
CA ARG A 91 -6.04 12.42 2.27
C ARG A 91 -5.43 13.68 1.65
N GLU A 92 -4.10 13.80 1.69
CA GLU A 92 -3.40 14.92 1.04
C GLU A 92 -3.57 14.90 -0.49
N ALA A 93 -3.53 13.71 -1.09
CA ALA A 93 -3.76 13.53 -2.53
C ALA A 93 -5.20 13.88 -2.93
N VAL A 94 -6.19 13.48 -2.14
CA VAL A 94 -7.60 13.87 -2.34
C VAL A 94 -7.74 15.39 -2.25
N TRP A 95 -7.16 16.02 -1.23
CA TRP A 95 -7.20 17.48 -1.09
C TRP A 95 -6.56 18.17 -2.29
N LEU A 96 -5.39 17.68 -2.73
CA LEU A 96 -4.70 18.22 -3.90
C LEU A 96 -5.54 18.08 -5.19
N ALA A 97 -6.17 16.93 -5.40
CA ALA A 97 -7.06 16.69 -6.53
C ALA A 97 -8.24 17.68 -6.56
N GLN A 98 -8.86 17.91 -5.39
CA GLN A 98 -9.97 18.85 -5.23
C GLN A 98 -9.55 20.31 -5.46
N ASN A 99 -8.27 20.63 -5.33
CA ASN A 99 -7.72 21.98 -5.52
C ASN A 99 -6.98 22.13 -6.87
N GLY A 100 -7.29 21.28 -7.86
CA GLY A 100 -6.79 21.40 -9.23
C GLY A 100 -5.38 20.86 -9.47
N GLY A 101 -4.84 20.08 -8.53
CA GLY A 101 -3.56 19.40 -8.70
C GLY A 101 -3.64 18.19 -9.63
N ASN A 102 -2.49 17.78 -10.15
CA ASN A 102 -2.36 16.65 -11.08
C ASN A 102 -2.39 15.31 -10.33
N VAL A 103 -3.58 14.87 -9.93
CA VAL A 103 -3.81 13.58 -9.26
C VAL A 103 -4.96 12.86 -9.97
N SER A 104 -4.70 11.67 -10.52
CA SER A 104 -5.74 10.86 -11.16
C SER A 104 -6.49 9.98 -10.17
N ASP A 105 -7.69 9.53 -10.53
CA ASP A 105 -8.49 8.59 -9.73
C ASP A 105 -7.77 7.26 -9.50
N THR A 106 -6.96 6.81 -10.46
CA THR A 106 -6.10 5.62 -10.31
C THR A 106 -5.12 5.80 -9.14
N ILE A 107 -4.50 6.98 -8.99
CA ILE A 107 -3.59 7.27 -7.87
C ILE A 107 -4.33 7.18 -6.53
N LEU A 108 -5.51 7.81 -6.45
CA LEU A 108 -6.34 7.79 -5.24
C LEU A 108 -6.74 6.36 -4.87
N THR A 109 -7.18 5.59 -5.86
CA THR A 109 -7.57 4.18 -5.68
C THR A 109 -6.37 3.33 -5.28
N TYR A 110 -5.20 3.55 -5.88
CA TYR A 110 -3.98 2.84 -5.53
C TYR A 110 -3.59 3.08 -4.07
N LEU A 111 -3.57 4.33 -3.60
CA LEU A 111 -3.27 4.65 -2.19
C LEU A 111 -4.29 4.01 -1.24
N ASN A 112 -5.56 4.02 -1.61
CA ASN A 112 -6.62 3.36 -0.85
C ASN A 112 -6.37 1.83 -0.71
N ARG A 113 -6.12 1.15 -1.83
CA ARG A 113 -5.82 -0.29 -1.89
C ARG A 113 -4.52 -0.63 -1.18
N LEU A 114 -3.49 0.20 -1.32
CA LEU A 114 -2.22 0.00 -0.63
C LEU A 114 -2.38 0.04 0.90
N SER A 115 -3.25 0.92 1.41
CA SER A 115 -3.57 0.92 2.83
C SER A 115 -4.27 -0.37 3.28
N SER A 116 -5.13 -0.95 2.42
CA SER A 116 -5.75 -2.25 2.65
C SER A 116 -4.73 -3.39 2.62
N VAL A 117 -3.76 -3.36 1.71
CA VAL A 117 -2.68 -4.35 1.64
C VAL A 117 -1.81 -4.29 2.88
N CYS A 118 -1.45 -3.10 3.38
CA CYS A 118 -0.72 -2.98 4.64
C CYS A 118 -1.48 -3.66 5.78
N PHE A 119 -2.78 -3.41 5.89
CA PHE A 119 -3.63 -4.04 6.89
C PHE A 119 -3.69 -5.57 6.74
N SER A 120 -3.88 -6.09 5.53
CA SER A 120 -3.88 -7.55 5.30
C SER A 120 -2.53 -8.19 5.61
N LEU A 121 -1.42 -7.49 5.37
CA LEU A 121 -0.09 -7.95 5.78
C LEU A 121 0.09 -7.92 7.30
N GLU A 122 -0.51 -6.96 8.01
CA GLU A 122 -0.53 -6.94 9.48
C GLU A 122 -1.18 -8.23 10.00
N ILE A 123 -2.38 -8.55 9.50
CA ILE A 123 -3.10 -9.80 9.84
C ILE A 123 -2.21 -11.01 9.57
N ALA A 124 -1.60 -11.06 8.39
CA ALA A 124 -0.77 -12.17 7.96
C ALA A 124 0.50 -12.37 8.81
N GLU A 125 0.99 -11.32 9.49
CA GLU A 125 2.11 -11.43 10.44
C GLU A 125 1.65 -11.82 11.84
N LEU A 126 0.42 -11.47 12.22
CA LEU A 126 -0.17 -11.87 13.50
C LEU A 126 -0.63 -13.34 13.49
N SER A 127 -1.10 -13.85 12.34
CA SER A 127 -1.42 -15.28 12.19
C SER A 127 -0.22 -16.23 12.29
N LYS A 128 1.02 -15.69 12.27
CA LYS A 128 2.27 -16.45 12.45
C LYS A 128 2.75 -16.47 13.90
N ALA A 129 2.21 -15.62 14.77
CA ALA A 129 2.58 -15.51 16.18
C ALA A 129 1.80 -16.52 17.02
#